data_AF-A0A9E3L4X0-F1
#
_entry.id   AF-A0A9E3L4X0-F1
#
_cell.length_a   1.000
_cell.length_b   1.000
_cell.length_c   1.000
_cell.angle_alpha   90.00
_cell.angle_beta   90.00
_cell.angle_gamma   90.00
#
_symmetry.space_group_name_H-M   'P 1'
#
loop_
_entity.id
_entity.type
_entity.pdbx_description
1 polymer ?
#
loop_
_entity_poly.entity_id
_entity_poly.type
_entity_poly.pdbx_seq_one_letter_code
_entity_poly.pdbx_strand_id
1 'polypeptide(L)'
;MKCSVRSALAAALLCTTPAHAIVGGAAPSTDGIGRSVISIVGSRGNFCSGALIAPKLVLTAAHCVQPGAEYRIVEYAADRKAELKMVRRVAVHPAFNMQ
;
A
#
# COMPACT_ATOMS: atom_id res chain seq x y z
N MET A 1 37.08 -29.62 22.16
CA MET A 1 35.90 -28.74 22.11
C MET A 1 36.37 -27.28 22.02
N LYS A 2 36.57 -26.75 20.83
CA LYS A 2 36.86 -25.32 20.60
C LYS A 2 35.74 -24.79 19.72
N CYS A 3 34.64 -24.35 20.33
CA CYS A 3 33.54 -23.71 19.61
C CYS A 3 34.09 -22.48 18.90
N SER A 4 33.95 -22.46 17.57
CA SER A 4 34.48 -21.43 16.68
C SER A 4 33.80 -20.08 16.93
N VAL A 5 34.37 -19.28 17.84
CA VAL A 5 33.97 -17.87 18.11
C VAL A 5 33.91 -17.04 16.83
N ARG A 6 34.75 -17.35 15.83
CA ARG A 6 34.75 -16.70 14.51
C ARG A 6 33.47 -16.95 13.72
N SER A 7 32.87 -18.14 13.84
CA SER A 7 31.62 -18.49 13.17
C SER A 7 30.42 -17.75 13.78
N ALA A 8 30.43 -17.55 15.10
CA ALA A 8 29.38 -16.83 15.81
C ALA A 8 29.36 -15.34 15.45
N LEU A 9 30.55 -14.72 15.27
CA LEU A 9 30.64 -13.30 14.88
C LEU A 9 30.14 -13.04 13.45
N ALA A 10 30.45 -13.93 12.51
CA ALA A 10 29.95 -13.83 11.14
C ALA A 10 28.41 -13.96 11.07
N ALA A 11 27.82 -14.85 11.87
CA ALA A 11 26.37 -15.00 11.97
C ALA A 11 25.69 -13.75 12.57
N ALA A 12 26.31 -13.10 13.55
CA ALA A 12 25.77 -11.87 14.16
C ALA A 12 25.77 -10.67 13.18
N LEU A 13 26.76 -10.57 12.29
CA LEU A 13 26.80 -9.52 11.26
C LEU A 13 25.75 -9.71 10.15
N LEU A 14 25.26 -10.94 9.94
CA LEU A 14 24.19 -11.21 8.96
C LEU A 14 22.80 -10.79 9.48
N CYS A 15 22.64 -10.62 10.80
CA CYS A 15 21.37 -10.26 11.43
C CYS A 15 21.08 -8.74 11.46
N THR A 16 21.97 -7.88 10.96
CA THR A 16 21.81 -6.42 10.98
C THR A 16 21.25 -5.84 9.67
N THR A 17 20.78 -6.69 8.74
CA THR A 17 20.13 -6.19 7.53
C THR A 17 18.87 -5.39 7.90
N PRO A 18 18.67 -4.17 7.35
CA PRO A 18 17.53 -3.35 7.68
C PRO A 18 16.23 -4.07 7.34
N ALA A 19 15.31 -4.12 8.29
CA ALA A 19 13.93 -4.49 8.01
C ALA A 19 13.38 -3.43 7.04
N HIS A 20 12.97 -3.86 5.84
CA HIS A 20 12.42 -2.98 4.79
C HIS A 20 11.00 -2.53 5.17
N ALA A 21 10.86 -1.83 6.30
CA ALA A 21 9.59 -1.35 6.83
C ALA A 21 9.15 -0.05 6.15
N ILE A 22 7.84 0.18 6.05
CA ILE A 22 7.25 1.37 5.42
C ILE A 22 7.09 2.54 6.41
N VAL A 23 7.79 2.51 7.55
CA VAL A 23 7.72 3.56 8.58
C VAL A 23 8.85 4.58 8.41
N GLY A 24 8.65 5.80 8.91
CA GLY A 24 9.71 6.82 8.96
C GLY A 24 10.10 7.45 7.62
N GLY A 25 9.19 7.47 6.64
CA GLY A 25 9.46 8.06 5.32
C GLY A 25 10.25 7.12 4.40
N ALA A 26 10.06 5.81 4.55
CA ALA A 26 10.60 4.80 3.64
C ALA A 26 10.32 5.17 2.18
N ALA A 27 11.31 4.94 1.31
CA ALA A 27 11.18 5.25 -0.10
C ALA A 27 10.03 4.43 -0.73
N PRO A 28 9.22 5.04 -1.61
CA PRO A 28 8.19 4.30 -2.33
C PRO A 28 8.85 3.24 -3.22
N SER A 29 8.30 2.03 -3.20
CA SER A 29 8.72 0.94 -4.09
C SER A 29 7.73 0.81 -5.25
N THR A 30 8.24 0.88 -6.47
CA THR A 30 7.47 0.61 -7.70
C THR A 30 7.67 -0.83 -8.21
N ASP A 31 8.42 -1.65 -7.47
CA ASP A 31 8.74 -3.02 -7.85
C ASP A 31 7.84 -4.03 -7.14
N GLY A 32 7.81 -5.26 -7.66
CA GLY A 32 7.11 -6.37 -6.99
C GLY A 32 5.63 -6.07 -6.75
N ILE A 33 5.19 -6.12 -5.49
CA ILE A 33 3.81 -5.83 -5.06
C ILE A 33 3.54 -4.32 -5.00
N GLY A 34 4.58 -3.49 -4.80
CA GLY A 34 4.46 -2.04 -4.68
C GLY A 34 3.80 -1.38 -5.89
N ARG A 35 4.02 -1.94 -7.10
CA ARG A 35 3.39 -1.48 -8.35
C ARG A 35 1.86 -1.53 -8.35
N SER A 36 1.27 -2.38 -7.52
CA SER A 36 -0.18 -2.56 -7.44
C SER A 36 -0.80 -1.71 -6.35
N VAL A 37 0.00 -1.03 -5.51
CA VAL A 37 -0.50 -0.17 -4.44
C VAL A 37 -0.93 1.16 -5.04
N ILE A 38 -2.16 1.57 -4.75
CA ILE A 38 -2.73 2.83 -5.25
C ILE A 38 -3.28 3.66 -4.09
N SER A 39 -3.29 4.98 -4.25
CA SER A 39 -3.90 5.90 -3.28
C SER A 39 -5.32 6.27 -3.70
N ILE A 40 -6.23 6.27 -2.73
CA ILE A 40 -7.65 6.59 -2.90
C ILE A 40 -7.95 7.84 -2.08
N VAL A 41 -8.52 8.85 -2.73
CA VAL A 41 -9.01 10.06 -2.08
C VAL A 41 -10.52 10.15 -2.24
N GLY A 42 -11.23 10.53 -1.17
CA GLY A 42 -12.67 10.75 -1.23
C GLY A 42 -13.08 12.19 -0.94
N SER A 43 -14.26 12.57 -1.39
CA SER A 43 -14.82 13.92 -1.21
C SER A 43 -15.02 14.34 0.26
N ARG A 44 -15.01 13.38 1.19
CA ARG A 44 -15.12 13.63 2.64
C ARG A 44 -13.76 13.73 3.34
N GLY A 45 -12.67 13.86 2.58
CA GLY A 45 -11.32 14.03 3.13
C GLY A 45 -10.63 12.73 3.56
N ASN A 46 -11.18 11.57 3.23
CA ASN A 46 -10.52 10.29 3.50
C ASN A 46 -9.36 10.05 2.51
N PHE A 47 -8.25 9.55 3.04
CA PHE A 47 -7.08 9.12 2.29
C PHE A 47 -6.79 7.66 2.67
N CYS A 48 -6.96 6.75 1.72
CA CYS A 48 -6.76 5.32 1.93
C CYS A 48 -5.82 4.77 0.87
N SER A 49 -5.35 3.54 1.10
CA SER A 49 -4.65 2.75 0.09
C SER A 49 -5.58 1.67 -0.48
N GLY A 50 -5.21 1.13 -1.63
CA GLY A 50 -5.85 -0.04 -2.23
C GLY A 50 -4.89 -0.85 -3.09
N ALA A 51 -5.36 -1.96 -3.62
CA ALA A 51 -4.62 -2.85 -4.51
C ALA A 51 -5.31 -2.94 -5.87
N LEU A 52 -4.57 -2.69 -6.95
CA LEU A 52 -5.00 -2.95 -8.32
C LEU A 52 -4.97 -4.46 -8.57
N ILE A 53 -6.15 -5.09 -8.58
CA ILE A 53 -6.31 -6.55 -8.76
C ILE A 53 -6.70 -6.94 -10.20
N ALA A 54 -7.11 -5.96 -11.00
CA ALA A 54 -7.30 -6.06 -12.45
C ALA A 54 -7.16 -4.64 -13.06
N PRO A 55 -7.00 -4.50 -14.40
CA PRO A 55 -6.66 -3.21 -15.03
C PRO A 55 -7.54 -2.01 -14.68
N LYS A 56 -8.78 -2.24 -14.22
CA LYS A 56 -9.74 -1.20 -13.83
C LYS A 56 -10.49 -1.57 -12.53
N LEU A 57 -9.89 -2.42 -11.70
CA LEU A 57 -10.51 -2.90 -10.46
C LEU A 57 -9.53 -2.77 -9.29
N VAL A 58 -9.96 -1.99 -8.31
CA VAL A 58 -9.21 -1.73 -7.07
C VAL A 58 -9.95 -2.40 -5.91
N LEU A 59 -9.19 -3.14 -5.09
CA LEU A 59 -9.64 -3.65 -3.80
C LEU A 59 -9.17 -2.70 -2.67
N THR A 60 -10.04 -2.37 -1.74
CA THR A 60 -9.72 -1.56 -0.55
C THR A 60 -10.58 -1.99 0.65
N ALA A 61 -10.31 -1.43 1.82
CA ALA A 61 -11.11 -1.66 3.00
C ALA A 61 -12.50 -1.01 2.86
N ALA A 62 -13.55 -1.72 3.28
CA ALA A 62 -14.92 -1.23 3.14
C ALA A 62 -15.20 0.08 3.89
N HIS A 63 -14.57 0.32 5.05
CA HIS A 63 -14.74 1.57 5.80
C HIS A 63 -14.12 2.79 5.09
N CYS A 64 -13.25 2.60 4.09
CA CYS A 64 -12.73 3.68 3.26
C CYS A 64 -13.78 4.22 2.28
N VAL A 65 -14.84 3.45 2.00
CA VAL A 65 -15.85 3.75 0.98
C VAL A 65 -17.25 3.90 1.59
N GLN A 66 -17.56 5.12 2.02
CA GLN A 66 -18.84 5.52 2.58
C GLN A 66 -19.89 5.81 1.49
N PRO A 67 -21.18 5.48 1.74
CA PRO A 67 -22.27 5.84 0.85
C PRO A 67 -22.38 7.36 0.61
N GLY A 68 -22.64 7.72 -0.65
CA GLY A 68 -22.85 9.12 -1.08
C GLY A 68 -21.57 9.97 -1.13
N ALA A 69 -20.39 9.36 -1.09
CA ALA A 69 -19.12 10.03 -1.32
C ALA A 69 -18.57 9.71 -2.71
N GLU A 70 -17.87 10.68 -3.29
CA GLU A 70 -17.18 10.54 -4.58
C GLU A 70 -15.72 10.15 -4.33
N TYR A 71 -15.20 9.23 -5.15
CA TYR A 71 -13.85 8.69 -4.99
C TYR A 71 -13.00 8.93 -6.24
N ARG A 72 -11.72 9.22 -6.02
CA ARG A 72 -10.72 9.32 -7.08
C ARG A 72 -9.47 8.52 -6.74
N ILE A 73 -8.88 7.92 -7.76
CA ILE A 73 -7.58 7.26 -7.68
C ILE A 73 -6.50 8.28 -8.01
N VAL A 74 -5.46 8.33 -7.18
CA VAL A 74 -4.26 9.14 -7.47
C VAL A 74 -3.35 8.31 -8.35
N GLU A 75 -3.12 8.77 -9.57
CA GLU A 75 -2.18 8.18 -10.51
C GLU A 75 -1.04 9.18 -10.73
N TYR A 76 0.19 8.71 -10.77
CA TYR A 76 1.34 9.58 -11.04
C TYR A 76 1.72 9.47 -12.52
N ALA A 77 1.63 10.59 -13.24
CA ALA A 77 2.08 10.66 -14.62
C ALA A 77 3.60 10.52 -14.72
N ALA A 78 4.13 10.36 -15.94
CA ALA A 78 5.57 10.22 -16.19
C ALA A 78 6.40 11.41 -15.65
N ASP A 79 5.80 12.60 -15.56
CA ASP A 79 6.41 13.80 -14.98
C ASP A 79 6.27 13.89 -13.45
N ARG A 80 5.81 12.80 -12.81
CA ARG A 80 5.50 12.67 -11.37
C ARG A 80 4.37 13.58 -10.86
N LYS A 81 3.56 14.17 -11.74
CA LYS A 81 2.35 14.88 -11.30
C LYS A 81 1.25 13.91 -10.93
N ALA A 82 0.56 14.21 -9.84
CA ALA A 82 -0.62 13.48 -9.43
C ALA A 82 -1.81 13.87 -10.31
N GLU A 83 -2.36 12.89 -11.03
CA GLU A 83 -3.62 12.97 -11.73
C GLU A 83 -4.71 12.24 -10.93
N LEU A 84 -5.92 12.80 -10.92
CA LEU A 84 -7.06 12.20 -10.24
C LEU A 84 -7.98 11.51 -11.25
N LYS A 85 -8.01 10.17 -11.23
CA LYS A 85 -8.94 9.38 -12.04
C LYS A 85 -10.24 9.15 -11.29
N MET A 86 -11.37 9.42 -11.95
CA MET A 86 -12.71 9.22 -11.37
C MET A 86 -13.02 7.73 -11.20
N VAL A 87 -13.54 7.35 -10.03
CA VAL A 87 -14.10 6.01 -9.80
C VAL A 87 -15.54 5.97 -10.33
N ARG A 88 -15.82 5.02 -11.24
CA ARG A 88 -17.16 4.91 -11.87
C ARG A 88 -18.21 4.24 -11.00
N ARG A 89 -17.80 3.28 -10.16
CA ARG A 89 -18.69 2.50 -9.32
C ARG A 89 -17.94 2.00 -8.10
N VAL A 90 -18.64 2.00 -6.96
CA VAL A 90 -18.18 1.40 -5.71
C VAL A 90 -19.11 0.23 -5.39
N ALA A 91 -18.55 -0.89 -4.96
CA ALA A 91 -19.30 -2.03 -4.45
C ALA A 91 -18.74 -2.42 -3.09
N VAL A 92 -19.59 -2.39 -2.06
CA VAL A 92 -19.24 -2.83 -0.71
C VAL A 92 -19.72 -4.26 -0.53
N HIS A 93 -18.91 -5.10 0.11
CA HIS A 93 -19.29 -6.48 0.39
C HIS A 93 -20.58 -6.53 1.23
N PRO A 94 -21.60 -7.33 0.88
CA PRO A 94 -22.92 -7.28 1.52
C PRO A 94 -22.91 -7.67 3.00
N ALA A 95 -21.93 -8.46 3.42
CA ALA A 95 -21.75 -8.86 4.83
C ALA A 95 -20.85 -7.89 5.65
N PHE A 96 -20.41 -6.76 5.09
CA PHE A 96 -19.61 -5.80 5.83
C PHE A 96 -20.44 -5.12 6.92
N ASN A 97 -19.93 -5.12 8.16
CA ASN A 97 -20.49 -4.40 9.30
C ASN A 97 -19.37 -3.59 9.99
N MET A 98 -19.66 -2.35 10.40
CA MET A 98 -18.74 -1.44 11.08
C MET A 98 -18.82 -1.49 12.61
N GLN A 99 -19.81 -2.20 13.17
CA GLN A 99 -20.00 -2.33 14.61
C GLN A 99 -18.94 -3.20 15.28
#